data_AF-A0A955AMR4-F1
#
_entry.id   AF-A0A955AMR4-F1
#
_cell.length_a   1.000
_cell.length_b   1.000
_cell.length_c   1.000
_cell.angle_alpha   90.00
_cell.angle_beta   90.00
_cell.angle_gamma   90.00
#
_symmetry.space_group_name_H-M   'P 1'
#
loop_
_entity.id
_entity.type
_entity.pdbx_description
1 polymer ?
#
loop_
_entity_poly.entity_id
_entity_poly.type
_entity_poly.pdbx_seq_one_letter_code
_entity_poly.pdbx_strand_id
1 'polypeptide(L)'
;MQNVKMASAKLLALVFFSATASAQGVVYNGESGPGVGKHIVFLAGDHEYRSEETLPALARILAKHQGFKCTVLFNIDPETGEIVAGNSNMPGMTALDTADLAVIFLRFQNFPIEQMQHLNEYLNRSGPVVGLRTATHAFKMNPSDAFAKYSFDSTVAGYELGFGHQVLGQTWVGHYGRNHQQSTRITIIDGKQDHPILRGVNDIWVQAGGYVGKPTDGEILTMAQPLNGMLQDSPADESKPPMPSEWTRLYKSNSGKEGRVFTSLYGTPEDLLNDGYRRMLVNGCFWALGLEDSIKSDANIAFVGPFEPNTFGNGGHARGIRPEAYADFESPIPANHDTQRRKADANKNRRK
;
A
#
# COMPACT_ATOMS: atom_id res chain seq x y z
N MET A 1 -33.23 -68.94 -26.18
CA MET A 1 -33.73 -67.90 -25.24
C MET A 1 -32.84 -68.03 -24.01
N GLN A 2 -32.03 -67.09 -23.53
CA GLN A 2 -32.02 -65.63 -23.58
C GLN A 2 -30.56 -65.11 -23.68
N ASN A 3 -30.35 -64.05 -24.45
CA ASN A 3 -29.11 -63.26 -24.42
C ASN A 3 -29.17 -62.31 -23.21
N VAL A 4 -28.24 -62.42 -22.27
CA VAL A 4 -28.03 -61.43 -21.21
C VAL A 4 -26.87 -60.53 -21.63
N LYS A 5 -27.20 -59.32 -22.11
CA LYS A 5 -26.21 -58.25 -22.30
C LYS A 5 -25.93 -57.61 -20.93
N MET A 6 -24.72 -57.77 -20.41
CA MET A 6 -24.22 -56.94 -19.32
C MET A 6 -23.96 -55.53 -19.86
N ALA A 7 -24.76 -54.56 -19.43
CA ALA A 7 -24.49 -53.15 -19.63
C ALA A 7 -23.63 -52.65 -18.46
N SER A 8 -22.34 -52.41 -18.72
CA SER A 8 -21.43 -51.81 -17.76
C SER A 8 -21.70 -50.31 -17.66
N ALA A 9 -22.46 -49.89 -16.65
CA ALA A 9 -22.66 -48.48 -16.34
C ALA A 9 -21.36 -47.93 -15.71
N LYS A 10 -20.57 -47.17 -16.50
CA LYS A 10 -19.46 -46.37 -15.97
C LYS A 10 -20.05 -45.17 -15.25
N LEU A 11 -20.06 -45.21 -13.91
CA LEU A 11 -20.41 -44.08 -13.06
C LEU A 11 -19.26 -43.06 -13.13
N LEU A 12 -19.43 -42.02 -13.94
CA LEU A 12 -18.51 -40.89 -14.01
C LEU A 12 -18.74 -40.03 -12.76
N ALA A 13 -17.92 -40.20 -11.72
CA ALA A 13 -17.93 -39.33 -10.56
C ALA A 13 -17.40 -37.94 -10.97
N LEU A 14 -18.31 -37.01 -11.26
CA LEU A 14 -17.97 -35.60 -11.42
C LEU A 14 -17.62 -35.06 -10.03
N VAL A 15 -16.33 -35.06 -9.69
CA VAL A 15 -15.83 -34.31 -8.54
C VAL A 15 -15.91 -32.83 -8.92
N PHE A 16 -16.98 -32.17 -8.50
CA PHE A 16 -17.00 -30.71 -8.43
C PHE A 16 -16.02 -30.32 -7.33
N PHE A 17 -14.78 -30.01 -7.70
CA PHE A 17 -13.98 -29.11 -6.90
C PHE A 17 -14.68 -27.76 -6.95
N SER A 18 -15.55 -27.51 -5.98
CA SER A 18 -15.87 -26.14 -5.59
C SER A 18 -14.56 -25.54 -5.08
N ALA A 19 -13.76 -25.00 -6.00
CA ALA A 19 -12.77 -24.02 -5.64
C ALA A 19 -13.58 -22.87 -5.03
N THR A 20 -13.69 -22.86 -3.71
CA THR A 20 -13.96 -21.63 -2.99
C THR A 20 -12.75 -20.75 -3.32
N ALA A 21 -12.85 -20.01 -4.43
CA ALA A 21 -12.00 -18.88 -4.71
C ALA A 21 -12.26 -17.93 -3.54
N SER A 22 -11.48 -18.11 -2.48
CA SER A 22 -11.46 -17.16 -1.39
C SER A 22 -11.07 -15.83 -2.03
N ALA A 23 -11.88 -14.81 -1.83
CA ALA A 23 -11.69 -13.44 -2.26
C ALA A 23 -10.45 -12.84 -1.55
N GLN A 24 -9.26 -13.35 -1.83
CA GLN A 24 -8.02 -13.02 -1.11
C GLN A 24 -7.49 -11.62 -1.50
N GLY A 25 -7.88 -11.13 -2.68
CA GLY A 25 -7.41 -9.88 -3.27
C GLY A 25 -7.72 -9.84 -4.76
N VAL A 26 -7.06 -8.93 -5.49
CA VAL A 26 -7.14 -8.84 -6.97
C VAL A 26 -5.77 -9.00 -7.60
N VAL A 27 -5.72 -9.60 -8.79
CA VAL A 27 -4.49 -9.77 -9.56
C VAL A 27 -4.66 -9.13 -10.92
N TYR A 28 -3.77 -8.18 -11.24
CA TYR A 28 -3.66 -7.56 -12.55
C TYR A 28 -2.40 -8.10 -13.23
N ASN A 29 -2.57 -8.72 -14.40
CA ASN A 29 -1.45 -9.20 -15.19
C ASN A 29 -1.06 -8.14 -16.21
N GLY A 30 0.15 -7.61 -16.13
CA GLY A 30 0.74 -6.81 -17.19
C GLY A 30 1.18 -7.68 -18.35
N GLU A 31 0.90 -7.23 -19.57
CA GLU A 31 1.14 -8.01 -20.80
C GLU A 31 2.41 -7.57 -21.54
N SER A 32 2.80 -6.30 -21.39
CA SER A 32 3.92 -5.69 -22.10
C SER A 32 4.52 -4.55 -21.30
N GLY A 33 5.83 -4.33 -21.43
CA GLY A 33 6.54 -3.23 -20.79
C GLY A 33 7.75 -3.68 -19.97
N PRO A 34 8.49 -2.74 -19.37
CA PRO A 34 9.71 -3.04 -18.63
C PRO A 34 9.49 -3.86 -17.34
N GLY A 35 8.25 -3.92 -16.84
CA GLY A 35 7.88 -4.69 -15.65
C GLY A 35 7.51 -6.16 -15.92
N VAL A 36 7.53 -6.62 -17.17
CA VAL A 36 7.20 -8.01 -17.50
C VAL A 36 8.13 -8.97 -16.77
N GLY A 37 7.55 -9.99 -16.14
CA GLY A 37 8.28 -10.96 -15.33
C GLY A 37 8.59 -10.51 -13.90
N LYS A 38 8.15 -9.31 -13.50
CA LYS A 38 8.24 -8.82 -12.12
C LYS A 38 6.89 -8.82 -11.43
N HIS A 39 6.89 -9.21 -10.14
CA HIS A 39 5.68 -9.30 -9.31
C HIS A 39 5.72 -8.30 -8.16
N ILE A 40 4.78 -7.35 -8.16
CA ILE A 40 4.57 -6.39 -7.09
C ILE A 40 3.36 -6.82 -6.26
N VAL A 41 3.51 -6.88 -4.94
CA VAL A 41 2.42 -7.14 -3.99
C VAL A 41 2.11 -5.87 -3.20
N PHE A 42 0.84 -5.48 -3.17
CA PHE A 42 0.34 -4.29 -2.49
C PHE A 42 -0.46 -4.70 -1.26
N LEU A 43 -0.15 -4.14 -0.09
CA LEU A 43 -0.81 -4.44 1.19
C LEU A 43 -1.65 -3.23 1.64
N ALA A 44 -2.96 -3.28 1.43
CA ALA A 44 -3.91 -2.21 1.78
C ALA A 44 -4.67 -2.53 3.09
N GLY A 45 -4.54 -1.69 4.10
CA GLY A 45 -5.20 -1.88 5.40
C GLY A 45 -5.35 -0.62 6.26
N ASP A 46 -5.12 0.56 5.71
CA ASP A 46 -5.22 1.84 6.41
C ASP A 46 -6.69 2.32 6.55
N HIS A 47 -7.14 2.47 7.79
CA HIS A 47 -8.52 2.83 8.14
C HIS A 47 -8.80 4.34 8.17
N GLU A 48 -7.82 5.19 7.85
CA GLU A 48 -7.96 6.65 7.77
C GLU A 48 -7.65 7.16 6.35
N TYR A 49 -6.56 6.73 5.73
CA TYR A 49 -6.00 7.28 4.50
C TYR A 49 -6.30 6.48 3.23
N ARG A 50 -7.26 5.54 3.31
CA ARG A 50 -7.92 4.91 2.16
C ARG A 50 -6.99 4.16 1.21
N SER A 51 -6.12 3.34 1.81
CA SER A 51 -5.19 2.48 1.08
C SER A 51 -5.87 1.53 0.08
N GLU A 52 -7.11 1.12 0.35
CA GLU A 52 -7.90 0.24 -0.52
C GLU A 52 -8.49 0.95 -1.74
N GLU A 53 -8.30 2.27 -1.87
CA GLU A 53 -8.53 3.04 -3.10
C GLU A 53 -7.19 3.36 -3.80
N THR A 54 -6.19 3.81 -3.03
CA THR A 54 -4.85 4.14 -3.57
C THR A 54 -4.17 2.95 -4.24
N LEU A 55 -4.01 1.84 -3.52
CA LEU A 55 -3.17 0.75 -3.97
C LEU A 55 -3.73 0.03 -5.21
N PRO A 56 -5.05 -0.24 -5.36
CA PRO A 56 -5.54 -0.78 -6.62
C PRO A 56 -5.40 0.19 -7.80
N ALA A 57 -5.57 1.49 -7.60
CA ALA A 57 -5.34 2.47 -8.66
C ALA A 57 -3.87 2.46 -9.14
N LEU A 58 -2.92 2.53 -8.20
CA LEU A 58 -1.48 2.46 -8.50
C LEU A 58 -1.09 1.12 -9.14
N ALA A 59 -1.63 0.01 -8.64
CA ALA A 59 -1.38 -1.33 -9.17
C ALA A 59 -1.85 -1.47 -10.62
N ARG A 60 -3.01 -0.90 -10.98
CA ARG A 60 -3.51 -0.92 -12.36
C ARG A 60 -2.64 -0.11 -13.30
N ILE A 61 -2.16 1.06 -12.88
CA ILE A 61 -1.22 1.88 -13.65
C ILE A 61 0.04 1.07 -13.96
N LEU A 62 0.65 0.46 -12.94
CA LEU A 62 1.87 -0.35 -13.07
C LEU A 62 1.63 -1.60 -13.92
N ALA A 63 0.48 -2.27 -13.78
CA ALA A 63 0.19 -3.46 -14.59
C ALA A 63 -0.09 -3.10 -16.05
N LYS A 64 -1.02 -2.17 -16.29
CA LYS A 64 -1.51 -1.85 -17.64
C LYS A 64 -0.47 -1.12 -18.49
N HIS A 65 0.22 -0.15 -17.92
CA HIS A 65 1.12 0.72 -18.66
C HIS A 65 2.58 0.26 -18.60
N GLN A 66 2.96 -0.49 -17.56
CA GLN A 66 4.35 -0.83 -17.30
C GLN A 66 4.63 -2.34 -17.34
N GLY A 67 3.59 -3.18 -17.41
CA GLY A 67 3.74 -4.62 -17.64
C GLY A 67 4.00 -5.46 -16.38
N PHE A 68 3.93 -4.89 -15.19
CA PHE A 68 4.09 -5.64 -13.94
C PHE A 68 2.93 -6.61 -13.72
N LYS A 69 3.22 -7.77 -13.11
CA LYS A 69 2.18 -8.52 -12.39
C LYS A 69 1.95 -7.81 -11.05
N CYS A 70 0.72 -7.38 -10.79
CA CYS A 70 0.37 -6.71 -9.54
C CYS A 70 -0.67 -7.53 -8.78
N THR A 71 -0.42 -7.83 -7.51
CA THR A 71 -1.40 -8.43 -6.60
C THR A 71 -1.74 -7.43 -5.50
N VAL A 72 -3.01 -7.09 -5.35
CA VAL A 72 -3.47 -6.18 -4.29
C VAL A 72 -4.23 -6.99 -3.26
N LEU A 73 -3.73 -6.97 -2.03
CA LEU A 73 -4.34 -7.60 -0.86
C LEU A 73 -4.98 -6.53 0.00
N PHE A 74 -6.12 -6.89 0.60
CA PHE A 74 -6.90 -6.00 1.43
C PHE A 74 -7.10 -6.61 2.81
N ASN A 75 -7.40 -5.75 3.78
CA ASN A 75 -8.05 -6.21 4.99
C ASN A 75 -9.49 -6.65 4.68
N ILE A 76 -9.82 -7.91 4.99
CA ILE A 76 -11.10 -8.56 4.65
C ILE A 76 -11.82 -8.99 5.93
N ASP A 77 -13.09 -8.65 6.05
CA ASP A 77 -13.97 -9.23 7.07
C ASP A 77 -14.20 -10.71 6.74
N PRO A 78 -13.82 -11.66 7.62
CA PRO A 78 -13.92 -13.09 7.33
C PRO A 78 -15.36 -13.61 7.27
N GLU A 79 -16.33 -12.91 7.88
CA GLU A 79 -17.74 -13.31 7.86
C GLU A 79 -18.41 -12.85 6.56
N THR A 80 -18.14 -11.61 6.15
CA THR A 80 -18.82 -11.02 4.99
C THR A 80 -18.02 -11.19 3.70
N GLY A 81 -16.69 -11.21 3.75
CA GLY A 81 -15.81 -11.11 2.58
C GLY A 81 -15.66 -9.67 2.05
N GLU A 82 -16.16 -8.67 2.78
CA GLU A 82 -16.01 -7.26 2.42
C GLU A 82 -14.63 -6.73 2.80
N ILE A 83 -14.16 -5.73 2.06
CA ILE A 83 -12.99 -4.93 2.40
C ILE A 83 -13.32 -4.06 3.61
N VAL A 84 -12.59 -4.28 4.71
CA VAL A 84 -12.76 -3.53 5.97
C VAL A 84 -11.41 -3.15 6.53
N ALA A 85 -10.95 -1.93 6.21
CA ALA A 85 -9.67 -1.42 6.67
C ALA A 85 -9.53 -1.46 8.21
N GLY A 86 -8.33 -1.80 8.69
CA GLY A 86 -8.00 -1.85 10.12
C GLY A 86 -8.42 -3.11 10.90
N ASN A 87 -9.13 -4.07 10.29
CA ASN A 87 -9.58 -5.28 11.00
C ASN A 87 -8.48 -6.34 11.26
N SER A 88 -7.26 -6.14 10.76
CA SER A 88 -6.12 -7.05 10.91
C SER A 88 -6.37 -8.48 10.41
N ASN A 89 -7.02 -8.65 9.26
CA ASN A 89 -7.09 -9.93 8.56
C ASN A 89 -6.86 -9.71 7.06
N MET A 90 -5.73 -10.19 6.54
CA MET A 90 -5.32 -10.03 5.14
C MET A 90 -5.04 -11.40 4.51
N PRO A 91 -6.08 -12.10 4.02
CA PRO A 91 -5.87 -13.35 3.30
C PRO A 91 -5.03 -13.12 2.04
N GLY A 92 -4.30 -14.15 1.59
CA GLY A 92 -3.47 -14.09 0.37
C GLY A 92 -2.02 -13.62 0.57
N MET A 93 -1.56 -13.40 1.82
CA MET A 93 -0.18 -12.98 2.10
C MET A 93 0.90 -13.96 1.60
N THR A 94 0.55 -15.20 1.23
CA THR A 94 1.43 -16.14 0.49
C THR A 94 1.96 -15.55 -0.82
N ALA A 95 1.28 -14.57 -1.42
CA ALA A 95 1.76 -13.85 -2.59
C ALA A 95 3.11 -13.15 -2.35
N LEU A 96 3.41 -12.80 -1.09
CA LEU A 96 4.72 -12.25 -0.70
C LEU A 96 5.84 -13.27 -0.86
N ASP A 97 5.60 -14.57 -0.97
CA ASP A 97 6.67 -15.58 -1.09
C ASP A 97 7.41 -15.44 -2.43
N THR A 98 6.73 -14.96 -3.47
CA THR A 98 7.28 -14.79 -4.83
C THR A 98 7.41 -13.33 -5.26
N ALA A 99 7.05 -12.38 -4.41
CA ALA A 99 7.08 -10.96 -4.75
C ALA A 99 8.52 -10.45 -4.93
N ASP A 100 8.73 -9.64 -5.98
CA ASP A 100 9.94 -8.84 -6.20
C ASP A 100 9.89 -7.50 -5.46
N LEU A 101 8.69 -6.98 -5.17
CA LEU A 101 8.46 -5.73 -4.42
C LEU A 101 7.19 -5.83 -3.56
N ALA A 102 7.26 -5.29 -2.34
CA ALA A 102 6.10 -5.05 -1.49
C ALA A 102 5.83 -3.54 -1.38
N VAL A 103 4.61 -3.12 -1.72
CA VAL A 103 4.11 -1.76 -1.51
C VAL A 103 3.18 -1.80 -0.30
N ILE A 104 3.56 -1.12 0.78
CA ILE A 104 2.91 -1.24 2.09
C ILE A 104 2.22 0.07 2.43
N PHE A 105 0.90 0.00 2.59
CA PHE A 105 0.04 1.08 3.07
C PHE A 105 -0.89 0.51 4.14
N LEU A 106 -0.30 0.28 5.30
CA LEU A 106 -0.92 -0.34 6.46
C LEU A 106 -0.88 0.59 7.65
N ARG A 107 -1.84 0.42 8.57
CA ARG A 107 -1.90 1.14 9.84
C ARG A 107 -2.26 0.23 11.00
N PHE A 108 -1.42 0.17 12.04
CA PHE A 108 -1.73 -0.51 13.31
C PHE A 108 -2.30 -1.94 13.17
N GLN A 109 -1.74 -2.73 12.26
CA GLN A 109 -2.15 -4.11 12.04
C GLN A 109 -1.59 -5.04 13.11
N ASN A 110 -2.37 -6.05 13.47
CA ASN A 110 -1.92 -7.23 14.21
C ASN A 110 -2.45 -8.49 13.53
N PHE A 111 -1.88 -8.83 12.38
CA PHE A 111 -2.35 -9.96 11.58
C PHE A 111 -2.13 -11.30 12.30
N PRO A 112 -2.94 -12.34 12.00
CA PRO A 112 -2.68 -13.70 12.41
C PRO A 112 -1.25 -14.15 12.11
N ILE A 113 -0.70 -15.03 12.96
CA ILE A 113 0.70 -15.47 12.90
C ILE A 113 1.02 -16.08 11.54
N GLU A 114 0.12 -16.88 10.99
CA GLU A 114 0.27 -17.52 9.68
C GLU A 114 0.36 -16.50 8.53
N GLN A 115 -0.32 -15.36 8.65
CA GLN A 115 -0.24 -14.27 7.68
C GLN A 115 1.05 -13.47 7.85
N MET A 116 1.39 -13.11 9.09
CA MET A 116 2.63 -12.38 9.42
C MET A 116 3.90 -13.14 9.02
N GLN A 117 3.88 -14.48 9.06
CA GLN A 117 5.03 -15.30 8.68
C GLN A 117 5.53 -14.96 7.27
N HIS A 118 4.62 -14.75 6.31
CA HIS A 118 4.98 -14.42 4.93
C HIS A 118 5.69 -13.05 4.82
N LEU A 119 5.26 -12.06 5.59
CA LEU A 119 5.96 -10.78 5.66
C LEU A 119 7.33 -10.91 6.35
N ASN A 120 7.42 -11.70 7.43
CA ASN A 120 8.69 -11.97 8.09
C ASN A 120 9.69 -12.63 7.11
N GLU A 121 9.26 -13.63 6.34
CA GLU A 121 10.11 -14.25 5.32
C GLU A 121 10.47 -13.31 4.17
N TYR A 122 9.54 -12.44 3.76
CA TYR A 122 9.81 -11.36 2.80
C TYR A 122 10.94 -10.44 3.23
N LEU A 123 10.89 -9.97 4.49
CA LEU A 123 11.91 -9.10 5.03
C LEU A 123 13.23 -9.85 5.31
N ASN A 124 13.17 -11.11 5.74
CA ASN A 124 14.35 -11.93 6.01
C ASN A 124 15.19 -12.20 4.74
N ARG A 125 14.56 -12.26 3.57
CA ARG A 125 15.26 -12.37 2.27
C ARG A 125 15.61 -11.02 1.64
N SER A 126 15.46 -9.92 2.39
CA SER A 126 15.76 -8.54 1.95
C SER A 126 14.92 -8.05 0.78
N GLY A 127 13.64 -8.46 0.72
CA GLY A 127 12.72 -7.98 -0.32
C GLY A 127 12.62 -6.43 -0.32
N PRO A 128 12.68 -5.76 -1.48
CA PRO A 128 12.49 -4.32 -1.58
C PRO A 128 11.15 -3.83 -1.02
N VAL A 129 11.09 -2.62 -0.48
CA VAL A 129 9.86 -2.06 0.12
C VAL A 129 9.59 -0.66 -0.42
N VAL A 130 8.33 -0.41 -0.81
CA VAL A 130 7.81 0.95 -0.92
C VAL A 130 6.84 1.16 0.24
N GLY A 131 7.17 2.05 1.17
CA GLY A 131 6.31 2.42 2.27
C GLY A 131 5.58 3.71 1.97
N LEU A 132 4.25 3.69 1.94
CA LEU A 132 3.45 4.90 1.90
C LEU A 132 3.04 5.26 3.31
N ARG A 133 2.57 6.48 3.54
CA ARG A 133 1.75 6.79 4.71
C ARG A 133 0.76 5.64 4.91
N THR A 134 0.43 5.12 6.08
CA THR A 134 0.99 5.27 7.43
C THR A 134 1.97 4.15 7.78
N ALA A 135 2.68 3.57 6.81
CA ALA A 135 3.50 2.37 7.02
C ALA A 135 4.63 2.52 8.04
N THR A 136 5.03 3.75 8.40
CA THR A 136 5.92 4.03 9.55
C THR A 136 5.37 3.50 10.87
N HIS A 137 4.08 3.22 10.96
CA HIS A 137 3.41 2.51 12.04
C HIS A 137 2.43 1.46 11.51
N ALA A 138 2.88 0.68 10.53
CA ALA A 138 2.11 -0.39 9.92
C ALA A 138 1.56 -1.40 10.95
N PHE A 139 2.29 -1.67 12.04
CA PHE A 139 1.95 -2.71 13.01
C PHE A 139 1.81 -2.18 14.43
N LYS A 140 0.81 -2.69 15.15
CA LYS A 140 0.64 -2.50 16.59
C LYS A 140 0.27 -3.85 17.21
N MET A 141 1.24 -4.50 17.84
CA MET A 141 1.15 -5.91 18.25
C MET A 141 1.25 -6.03 19.76
N ASN A 142 0.72 -7.12 20.33
CA ASN A 142 0.89 -7.37 21.75
C ASN A 142 2.34 -7.80 22.04
N PRO A 143 2.93 -7.43 23.18
CA PRO A 143 4.30 -7.83 23.53
C PRO A 143 4.53 -9.35 23.56
N SER A 144 3.48 -10.14 23.77
CA SER A 144 3.51 -11.61 23.77
C SER A 144 3.41 -12.25 22.39
N ASP A 145 3.11 -11.48 21.34
CA ASP A 145 2.92 -12.02 19.99
C ASP A 145 4.26 -12.44 19.39
N ALA A 146 4.29 -13.53 18.61
CA ALA A 146 5.53 -14.07 18.02
C ALA A 146 6.30 -13.04 17.17
N PHE A 147 5.58 -12.05 16.63
CA PHE A 147 6.11 -11.00 15.78
C PHE A 147 6.12 -9.61 16.44
N ALA A 148 5.99 -9.54 17.77
CA ALA A 148 5.90 -8.30 18.54
C ALA A 148 7.01 -7.27 18.21
N LYS A 149 8.20 -7.75 17.78
CA LYS A 149 9.29 -6.88 17.31
C LYS A 149 8.84 -5.90 16.23
N TYR A 150 7.88 -6.24 15.36
CA TYR A 150 7.44 -5.35 14.28
C TYR A 150 6.56 -4.20 14.75
N SER A 151 6.00 -4.26 15.96
CA SER A 151 5.16 -3.20 16.52
C SER A 151 5.90 -1.86 16.51
N PHE A 152 5.23 -0.77 16.10
CA PHE A 152 5.84 0.55 15.94
C PHE A 152 6.47 1.12 17.23
N ASP A 153 6.06 0.59 18.38
CA ASP A 153 6.52 0.89 19.74
C ASP A 153 7.37 -0.24 20.35
N SER A 154 7.91 -1.13 19.51
CA SER A 154 8.74 -2.26 19.93
C SER A 154 9.92 -1.82 20.81
N THR A 155 10.13 -2.57 21.88
CA THR A 155 11.28 -2.49 22.78
C THR A 155 12.20 -3.71 22.67
N VAL A 156 11.98 -4.56 21.66
CA VAL A 156 12.81 -5.75 21.43
C VAL A 156 14.22 -5.30 21.03
N ALA A 157 15.22 -5.80 21.74
CA ALA A 157 16.62 -5.44 21.51
C ALA A 157 17.05 -5.71 20.05
N GLY A 158 17.62 -4.70 19.39
CA GLY A 158 18.03 -4.77 17.98
C GLY A 158 16.88 -4.62 16.99
N TYR A 159 15.67 -4.35 17.45
CA TYR A 159 14.51 -4.04 16.63
C TYR A 159 13.60 -3.01 17.33
N GLU A 160 14.23 -2.05 18.01
CA GLU A 160 13.56 -0.96 18.71
C GLU A 160 12.78 -0.10 17.72
N LEU A 161 11.61 0.42 18.14
CA LEU A 161 10.73 1.26 17.32
C LEU A 161 10.16 0.56 16.05
N GLY A 162 10.38 -0.75 15.93
CA GLY A 162 9.60 -1.62 15.05
C GLY A 162 9.88 -1.48 13.57
N PHE A 163 8.94 -2.01 12.78
CA PHE A 163 9.05 -2.11 11.32
C PHE A 163 9.35 -0.75 10.67
N GLY A 164 8.62 0.30 11.04
CA GLY A 164 8.80 1.62 10.44
C GLY A 164 10.21 2.14 10.64
N HIS A 165 10.74 2.04 11.85
CA HIS A 165 12.12 2.47 12.12
C HIS A 165 13.14 1.60 11.42
N GLN A 166 13.05 0.28 11.60
CA GLN A 166 14.09 -0.65 11.16
C GLN A 166 14.12 -0.82 9.64
N VAL A 167 12.97 -0.81 8.97
CA VAL A 167 12.86 -0.97 7.51
C VAL A 167 12.76 0.40 6.84
N LEU A 168 11.79 1.23 7.23
CA LEU A 168 11.54 2.50 6.54
C LEU A 168 12.48 3.64 6.97
N GLY A 169 13.24 3.48 8.05
CA GLY A 169 14.12 4.53 8.59
C GLY A 169 13.39 5.53 9.49
N GLN A 170 12.11 5.30 9.79
CA GLN A 170 11.35 6.12 10.73
C GLN A 170 10.09 5.39 11.24
N THR A 171 9.89 5.39 12.57
CA THR A 171 8.59 5.05 13.19
C THR A 171 7.65 6.25 13.25
N TRP A 172 6.40 6.07 13.69
CA TRP A 172 5.49 7.18 13.90
C TRP A 172 6.03 8.22 14.89
N VAL A 173 6.07 9.48 14.46
CA VAL A 173 6.45 10.62 15.32
C VAL A 173 5.23 11.48 15.63
N GLY A 174 4.49 11.90 14.62
CA GLY A 174 3.34 12.78 14.79
C GLY A 174 2.94 13.51 13.53
N HIS A 175 1.74 14.10 13.57
CA HIS A 175 1.30 15.06 12.56
C HIS A 175 2.13 16.33 12.66
N TYR A 176 2.37 16.96 11.52
CA TYR A 176 3.03 18.25 11.41
C TYR A 176 2.07 19.26 10.79
N GLY A 177 1.38 20.00 11.66
CA GLY A 177 0.25 20.84 11.28
C GLY A 177 -1.08 20.24 11.72
N ARG A 178 -2.19 20.81 11.24
CA ARG A 178 -3.57 20.42 11.53
C ARG A 178 -4.07 19.45 10.46
N ASN A 179 -4.03 18.16 10.77
CA ASN A 179 -4.59 17.10 9.93
C ASN A 179 -6.05 17.42 9.54
N HIS A 180 -6.45 17.10 8.30
CA HIS A 180 -7.79 17.37 7.73
C HIS A 180 -8.16 18.86 7.54
N GLN A 181 -7.24 19.79 7.77
CA GLN A 181 -7.46 21.24 7.56
C GLN A 181 -6.34 21.90 6.74
N GLN A 182 -5.18 21.27 6.67
CA GLN A 182 -4.02 21.72 5.94
C GLN A 182 -3.62 20.63 4.93
N SER A 183 -3.40 21.03 3.69
CA SER A 183 -2.73 20.25 2.65
C SER A 183 -1.21 20.46 2.70
N THR A 184 -0.46 19.79 1.82
CA THR A 184 0.99 19.90 1.79
C THR A 184 1.49 20.18 0.37
N ARG A 185 2.38 21.16 0.24
CA ARG A 185 3.25 21.30 -0.94
C ARG A 185 4.55 20.55 -0.71
N ILE A 186 4.95 19.71 -1.66
CA ILE A 186 6.20 18.96 -1.60
C ILE A 186 7.17 19.54 -2.63
N THR A 187 8.38 19.85 -2.19
CA THR A 187 9.44 20.43 -3.03
C THR A 187 10.62 19.49 -3.10
N ILE A 188 11.18 19.32 -4.30
CA ILE A 188 12.45 18.59 -4.51
C ILE A 188 13.58 19.38 -3.85
N ILE A 189 14.46 18.68 -3.13
CA ILE A 189 15.66 19.29 -2.54
C ILE A 189 16.65 19.68 -3.65
N ASP A 190 17.25 20.86 -3.52
CA ASP A 190 18.30 21.31 -4.44
C ASP A 190 19.45 20.30 -4.55
N GLY A 191 19.82 19.93 -5.78
CA GLY A 191 20.82 18.92 -6.08
C GLY A 191 20.27 17.48 -6.15
N LYS A 192 18.97 17.25 -5.92
CA LYS A 192 18.33 15.93 -6.06
C LYS A 192 17.59 15.73 -7.38
N GLN A 193 17.52 16.74 -8.25
CA GLN A 193 16.75 16.71 -9.49
C GLN A 193 17.11 15.54 -10.42
N ASP A 194 18.37 15.10 -10.40
CA ASP A 194 18.86 14.00 -11.23
C ASP A 194 18.60 12.60 -10.63
N HIS A 195 18.08 12.50 -9.41
CA HIS A 195 17.77 11.22 -8.80
C HIS A 195 16.70 10.49 -9.63
N PRO A 196 16.85 9.17 -9.95
CA PRO A 196 15.95 8.48 -10.88
C PRO A 196 14.47 8.56 -10.51
N ILE A 197 14.13 8.53 -9.21
CA ILE A 197 12.75 8.68 -8.72
C ILE A 197 12.11 10.01 -9.15
N LEU A 198 12.90 11.08 -9.26
CA LEU A 198 12.42 12.43 -9.52
C LEU A 198 12.36 12.77 -11.02
N ARG A 199 12.74 11.84 -11.90
CA ARG A 199 12.70 12.05 -13.36
C ARG A 199 11.27 12.35 -13.85
N GLY A 200 11.08 13.56 -14.38
CA GLY A 200 9.79 14.05 -14.88
C GLY A 200 8.78 14.45 -13.79
N VAL A 201 9.19 14.45 -12.52
CA VAL A 201 8.34 14.83 -11.38
C VAL A 201 8.38 16.35 -11.20
N ASN A 202 7.21 16.99 -11.20
CA ASN A 202 7.06 18.44 -11.04
C ASN A 202 5.82 18.77 -10.20
N ASP A 203 5.75 19.96 -9.62
CA ASP A 203 4.56 20.56 -9.01
C ASP A 203 3.79 19.67 -8.03
N ILE A 204 4.53 19.00 -7.13
CA ILE A 204 3.95 18.06 -6.18
C ILE A 204 3.13 18.81 -5.12
N TRP A 205 1.84 18.51 -5.09
CA TRP A 205 0.93 18.91 -4.04
C TRP A 205 0.03 17.74 -3.67
N VAL A 206 -0.21 17.59 -2.38
CA VAL A 206 -0.93 16.45 -1.80
C VAL A 206 -1.97 16.97 -0.80
N GLN A 207 -3.14 16.33 -0.79
CA GLN A 207 -4.24 16.69 0.11
C GLN A 207 -3.96 16.28 1.55
N ALA A 208 -3.19 15.20 1.76
CA ALA A 208 -2.83 14.80 3.11
C ALA A 208 -2.03 15.89 3.85
N GLY A 209 -2.43 16.14 5.09
CA GLY A 209 -1.72 17.05 5.98
C GLY A 209 -0.35 16.53 6.40
N GLY A 210 0.55 17.47 6.70
CA GLY A 210 1.95 17.21 6.98
C GLY A 210 2.21 16.18 8.07
N TYR A 211 3.32 15.46 7.93
CA TYR A 211 3.90 14.58 8.97
C TYR A 211 5.28 15.08 9.39
N VAL A 212 5.66 14.74 10.62
CA VAL A 212 7.04 14.95 11.06
C VAL A 212 7.93 13.94 10.36
N GLY A 213 8.83 14.41 9.50
CA GLY A 213 9.86 13.62 8.85
C GLY A 213 11.22 13.79 9.53
N LYS A 214 11.79 12.67 9.97
CA LYS A 214 13.07 12.52 10.66
C LYS A 214 13.65 11.13 10.33
N PRO A 215 13.88 10.83 9.03
CA PRO A 215 14.54 9.59 8.68
C PRO A 215 15.90 9.49 9.38
N THR A 216 16.23 8.30 9.88
CA THR A 216 17.49 8.06 10.61
C THR A 216 18.72 8.09 9.73
N ASP A 217 18.54 7.75 8.46
CA ASP A 217 19.56 7.49 7.46
C ASP A 217 18.92 7.51 6.07
N GLY A 218 19.74 7.31 5.04
CA GLY A 218 19.30 7.30 3.65
C GLY A 218 19.41 8.66 2.97
N GLU A 219 18.88 8.72 1.75
CA GLU A 219 18.90 9.91 0.91
C GLU A 219 17.52 10.57 0.90
N ILE A 220 17.45 11.77 1.48
CA ILE A 220 16.24 12.59 1.47
C ILE A 220 16.13 13.26 0.10
N LEU A 221 14.96 13.13 -0.53
CA LEU A 221 14.71 13.62 -1.88
C LEU A 221 13.89 14.92 -1.90
N THR A 222 13.02 15.09 -0.91
CA THR A 222 11.99 16.14 -0.91
C THR A 222 11.71 16.66 0.50
N MET A 223 11.17 17.87 0.54
CA MET A 223 10.69 18.54 1.74
C MET A 223 9.20 18.88 1.60
N ALA A 224 8.43 18.66 2.65
CA ALA A 224 7.01 18.96 2.76
C ALA A 224 6.76 20.23 3.57
N GLN A 225 6.08 21.19 2.96
CA GLN A 225 5.59 22.43 3.58
C GLN A 225 4.08 22.33 3.79
N PRO A 226 3.59 22.34 5.05
CA PRO A 226 2.16 22.49 5.33
C PRO A 226 1.62 23.82 4.78
N LEU A 227 0.40 23.77 4.23
CA LEU A 227 -0.32 24.93 3.72
C LEU A 227 -1.57 25.20 4.57
N ASN A 228 -1.90 26.47 4.79
CA ASN A 228 -3.09 26.94 5.51
C ASN A 228 -4.36 26.84 4.64
N GLY A 229 -4.71 25.62 4.26
CA GLY A 229 -5.90 25.30 3.48
C GLY A 229 -5.76 23.99 2.70
N MET A 230 -6.85 23.57 2.05
CA MET A 230 -6.96 22.34 1.26
C MET A 230 -6.89 22.60 -0.25
N LEU A 231 -6.33 23.75 -0.65
CA LEU A 231 -6.11 24.12 -2.04
C LEU A 231 -4.61 24.22 -2.32
N GLN A 232 -4.21 23.92 -3.56
CA GLN A 232 -2.80 23.93 -3.99
C GLN A 232 -2.10 25.28 -3.81
N ASP A 233 -2.85 26.38 -3.95
CA ASP A 233 -2.37 27.76 -3.82
C ASP A 233 -2.56 28.34 -2.41
N SER A 234 -3.00 27.52 -1.44
CA SER A 234 -3.13 27.95 -0.04
C SER A 234 -1.78 28.46 0.48
N PRO A 235 -1.76 29.54 1.29
CA PRO A 235 -0.51 30.09 1.80
C PRO A 235 0.22 29.10 2.70
N ALA A 236 1.55 29.12 2.72
CA ALA A 236 2.33 28.28 3.62
C ALA A 236 2.00 28.58 5.10
N ASP A 237 2.07 27.55 5.95
CA ASP A 237 2.09 27.75 7.40
C ASP A 237 3.50 28.19 7.84
N GLU A 238 3.68 29.50 7.99
CA GLU A 238 4.96 30.11 8.38
C GLU A 238 5.46 29.65 9.77
N SER A 239 4.58 29.11 10.62
CA SER A 239 4.96 28.55 11.93
C SER A 239 5.56 27.14 11.83
N LYS A 240 5.55 26.55 10.63
CA LYS A 240 5.90 25.16 10.34
C LYS A 240 6.91 25.10 9.19
N PRO A 241 8.23 25.23 9.44
CA PRO A 241 9.22 25.06 8.39
C PRO A 241 9.12 23.68 7.72
N PRO A 242 9.54 23.54 6.45
CA PRO A 242 9.46 22.28 5.74
C PRO A 242 10.18 21.13 6.45
N MET A 243 9.62 19.92 6.35
CA MET A 243 10.21 18.68 6.90
C MET A 243 10.50 17.67 5.78
N PRO A 244 11.49 16.77 5.94
CA PRO A 244 11.67 15.64 5.03
C PRO A 244 10.37 14.89 4.74
N SER A 245 10.10 14.51 3.49
CA SER A 245 8.85 13.81 3.12
C SER A 245 9.05 12.50 2.39
N GLU A 246 9.95 12.47 1.40
CA GLU A 246 10.32 11.26 0.69
C GLU A 246 11.82 11.00 0.79
N TRP A 247 12.18 9.74 1.02
CA TRP A 247 13.56 9.32 1.08
C TRP A 247 13.75 7.89 0.59
N THR A 248 14.99 7.56 0.25
CA THR A 248 15.42 6.19 -0.04
C THR A 248 16.40 5.71 1.02
N ARG A 249 16.44 4.41 1.28
CA ARG A 249 17.50 3.79 2.09
C ARG A 249 17.69 2.32 1.74
N LEU A 250 18.70 1.72 2.36
CA LEU A 250 18.88 0.28 2.40
C LEU A 250 18.61 -0.22 3.82
N TYR A 251 17.87 -1.31 3.96
CA TYR A 251 17.74 -2.01 5.25
C TYR A 251 18.48 -3.35 5.18
N LYS A 252 19.02 -3.80 6.30
CA LYS A 252 19.69 -5.09 6.41
C LYS A 252 18.73 -6.13 6.97
N SER A 253 18.60 -7.27 6.29
CA SER A 253 17.90 -8.42 6.85
C SER A 253 18.79 -9.15 7.86
N ASN A 254 18.21 -10.13 8.55
CA ASN A 254 18.94 -11.03 9.46
C ASN A 254 20.07 -11.79 8.76
N SER A 255 20.00 -11.98 7.44
CA SER A 255 21.06 -12.62 6.66
C SER A 255 22.22 -11.69 6.27
N GLY A 256 22.11 -10.39 6.61
CA GLY A 256 23.08 -9.35 6.24
C GLY A 256 22.91 -8.79 4.83
N LYS A 257 21.99 -9.34 4.01
CA LYS A 257 21.66 -8.81 2.69
C LYS A 257 20.90 -7.49 2.82
N GLU A 258 21.09 -6.60 1.85
CA GLU A 258 20.44 -5.28 1.81
C GLU A 258 19.22 -5.29 0.90
N GLY A 259 18.11 -4.71 1.38
CA GLY A 259 16.90 -4.46 0.60
C GLY A 259 16.69 -2.97 0.37
N ARG A 260 16.27 -2.59 -0.84
CA ARG A 260 15.98 -1.19 -1.20
C ARG A 260 14.66 -0.74 -0.62
N VAL A 261 14.63 0.50 -0.12
CA VAL A 261 13.44 1.11 0.45
C VAL A 261 13.22 2.48 -0.17
N PHE A 262 12.01 2.73 -0.65
CA PHE A 262 11.51 4.08 -0.90
C PHE A 262 10.35 4.36 0.05
N THR A 263 10.41 5.47 0.77
CA THR A 263 9.36 5.85 1.72
C THR A 263 8.77 7.19 1.31
N SER A 264 7.44 7.29 1.29
CA SER A 264 6.70 8.54 1.24
C SER A 264 5.81 8.66 2.48
N LEU A 265 5.80 9.83 3.11
CA LEU A 265 4.91 10.12 4.23
C LEU A 265 3.48 10.50 3.80
N TYR A 266 3.17 10.34 2.51
CA TYR A 266 1.90 10.65 1.85
C TYR A 266 1.37 9.41 1.10
N GLY A 267 0.22 9.53 0.45
CA GLY A 267 -0.32 8.43 -0.36
C GLY A 267 -1.84 8.31 -0.38
N THR A 268 -2.59 9.21 0.27
CA THR A 268 -4.07 9.14 0.22
C THR A 268 -4.55 9.19 -1.23
N PRO A 269 -5.68 8.58 -1.60
CA PRO A 269 -6.08 8.48 -3.00
C PRO A 269 -6.28 9.86 -3.67
N GLU A 270 -6.63 10.90 -2.92
CA GLU A 270 -6.67 12.27 -3.44
C GLU A 270 -5.29 12.83 -3.81
N ASP A 271 -4.21 12.35 -3.18
CA ASP A 271 -2.83 12.73 -3.54
C ASP A 271 -2.46 12.23 -4.94
N LEU A 272 -3.03 11.09 -5.37
CA LEU A 272 -2.77 10.51 -6.69
C LEU A 272 -3.37 11.35 -7.82
N LEU A 273 -4.29 12.28 -7.53
CA LEU A 273 -4.82 13.20 -8.53
C LEU A 273 -3.74 14.17 -9.03
N ASN A 274 -2.68 14.40 -8.25
CA ASN A 274 -1.52 15.16 -8.69
C ASN A 274 -0.57 14.29 -9.53
N ASP A 275 -0.35 14.67 -10.79
CA ASP A 275 0.49 13.91 -11.73
C ASP A 275 1.94 13.78 -11.28
N GLY A 276 2.51 14.82 -10.67
CA GLY A 276 3.87 14.80 -10.13
C GLY A 276 4.03 13.77 -9.03
N TYR A 277 3.12 13.78 -8.06
CA TYR A 277 3.10 12.80 -6.97
C TYR A 277 2.88 11.37 -7.50
N ARG A 278 1.90 11.18 -8.38
CA ARG A 278 1.61 9.88 -9.00
C ARG A 278 2.82 9.34 -9.77
N ARG A 279 3.52 10.19 -10.53
CA ARG A 279 4.76 9.83 -11.23
C ARG A 279 5.85 9.40 -10.25
N MET A 280 6.03 10.14 -9.17
CA MET A 280 7.04 9.83 -8.15
C MET A 280 6.81 8.44 -7.54
N LEU A 281 5.56 8.06 -7.26
CA LEU A 281 5.24 6.72 -6.75
C LEU A 281 5.53 5.61 -7.77
N VAL A 282 5.18 5.83 -9.04
CA VAL A 282 5.52 4.89 -10.13
C VAL A 282 7.04 4.73 -10.23
N ASN A 283 7.78 5.84 -10.33
CA ASN A 283 9.24 5.83 -10.40
C ASN A 283 9.88 5.18 -9.17
N GLY A 284 9.32 5.41 -7.97
CA GLY A 284 9.75 4.77 -6.72
C GLY A 284 9.66 3.25 -6.76
N CYS A 285 8.62 2.69 -7.37
CA CYS A 285 8.49 1.24 -7.57
C CYS A 285 9.59 0.70 -8.50
N PHE A 286 9.85 1.39 -9.62
CA PHE A 286 10.95 1.02 -10.52
C PHE A 286 12.31 1.07 -9.83
N TRP A 287 12.59 2.14 -9.09
CA TRP A 287 13.85 2.30 -8.37
C TRP A 287 14.03 1.23 -7.30
N ALA A 288 12.98 0.91 -6.53
CA ALA A 288 13.05 -0.14 -5.52
C ALA A 288 13.36 -1.52 -6.14
N LEU A 289 12.90 -1.76 -7.37
CA LEU A 289 13.16 -2.98 -8.15
C LEU A 289 14.51 -3.00 -8.89
N GLY A 290 15.30 -1.91 -8.86
CA GLY A 290 16.55 -1.82 -9.62
C GLY A 290 16.35 -1.65 -11.13
N LEU A 291 15.28 -0.95 -11.52
CA LEU A 291 14.89 -0.70 -12.90
C LEU A 291 15.05 0.78 -13.30
N GLU A 292 16.03 1.49 -12.74
CA GLU A 292 16.22 2.94 -12.93
C GLU A 292 16.40 3.36 -14.40
N ASP A 293 17.03 2.51 -15.21
CA ASP A 293 17.23 2.73 -16.66
C ASP A 293 15.91 2.70 -17.46
N SER A 294 14.90 2.03 -16.90
CA SER A 294 13.56 1.94 -17.48
C SER A 294 12.65 3.11 -17.09
N ILE A 295 13.05 3.94 -16.12
CA ILE A 295 12.26 5.12 -15.73
C ILE A 295 12.32 6.15 -16.86
N LYS A 296 11.16 6.54 -17.40
CA LYS A 296 11.04 7.60 -18.43
C LYS A 296 10.29 8.79 -17.85
N SER A 297 10.76 10.01 -18.14
CA SER A 297 10.14 11.26 -17.68
C SER A 297 8.70 11.42 -18.17
N ASP A 298 8.37 10.80 -19.30
CA ASP A 298 7.09 10.85 -20.00
C ASP A 298 6.34 9.51 -19.98
N ALA A 299 6.77 8.55 -19.13
CA ALA A 299 6.06 7.28 -18.98
C ALA A 299 4.57 7.50 -18.70
N ASN A 300 3.71 6.69 -19.32
CA ASN A 300 2.27 6.80 -19.12
C ASN A 300 1.89 6.41 -17.69
N ILE A 301 1.31 7.36 -16.97
CA ILE A 301 0.84 7.23 -15.59
C ILE A 301 -0.66 7.55 -15.46
N ALA A 302 -1.38 7.62 -16.59
CA ALA A 302 -2.81 7.86 -16.57
C ALA A 302 -3.53 6.78 -15.75
N PHE A 303 -4.62 7.16 -15.08
CA PHE A 303 -5.46 6.17 -14.41
C PHE A 303 -6.02 5.17 -15.42
N VAL A 304 -6.23 3.94 -14.95
CA VAL A 304 -6.80 2.84 -15.72
C VAL A 304 -8.15 2.51 -15.10
N GLY A 305 -9.21 2.81 -15.85
CA GLY A 305 -10.58 2.86 -15.36
C GLY A 305 -10.91 4.17 -14.62
N PRO A 306 -12.20 4.38 -14.26
CA PRO A 306 -12.64 5.56 -13.53
C PRO A 306 -12.00 5.62 -12.13
N PHE A 307 -11.51 6.81 -11.76
CA PHE A 307 -10.94 7.07 -10.44
C PHE A 307 -11.47 8.38 -9.88
N GLU A 308 -12.42 8.28 -8.95
CA GLU A 308 -13.04 9.41 -8.24
C GLU A 308 -12.91 9.13 -6.74
N PRO A 309 -11.82 9.52 -6.08
CA PRO A 309 -11.52 9.05 -4.73
C PRO A 309 -12.48 9.61 -3.68
N ASN A 310 -12.75 8.82 -2.63
CA ASN A 310 -13.42 9.35 -1.44
C ASN A 310 -12.44 10.22 -0.64
N THR A 311 -12.93 11.31 -0.06
CA THR A 311 -12.15 12.10 0.88
C THR A 311 -11.72 11.25 2.07
N PHE A 312 -10.42 11.26 2.36
CA PHE A 312 -9.88 10.45 3.45
C PHE A 312 -10.36 10.94 4.82
N GLY A 313 -10.40 10.02 5.77
CA GLY A 313 -10.97 10.28 7.09
C GLY A 313 -11.08 9.02 7.92
N ASN A 314 -11.00 9.19 9.24
CA ASN A 314 -11.02 8.06 10.15
C ASN A 314 -12.36 7.29 10.06
N GLY A 315 -12.30 6.04 9.63
CA GLY A 315 -13.48 5.19 9.46
C GLY A 315 -14.40 5.60 8.31
N GLY A 316 -13.94 6.46 7.40
CA GLY A 316 -14.67 6.94 6.22
C GLY A 316 -14.57 6.03 5.00
N HIS A 317 -14.38 4.72 5.18
CA HIS A 317 -14.28 3.79 4.05
C HIS A 317 -15.64 3.52 3.40
N ALA A 318 -15.62 3.35 2.08
CA ALA A 318 -16.77 2.85 1.34
C ALA A 318 -17.09 1.40 1.77
N ARG A 319 -18.39 1.11 1.93
CA ARG A 319 -18.90 -0.15 2.51
C ARG A 319 -19.48 -1.07 1.44
N GLY A 320 -19.62 -2.35 1.77
CA GLY A 320 -20.21 -3.33 0.86
C GLY A 320 -19.33 -3.70 -0.33
N ILE A 321 -18.07 -3.28 -0.33
CA ILE A 321 -17.12 -3.56 -1.41
C ILE A 321 -16.40 -4.87 -1.10
N ARG A 322 -16.35 -5.77 -2.06
CA ARG A 322 -15.51 -6.98 -2.03
C ARG A 322 -14.39 -6.85 -3.06
N PRO A 323 -13.27 -7.58 -2.94
CA PRO A 323 -12.18 -7.52 -3.92
C PRO A 323 -12.63 -7.68 -5.37
N GLU A 324 -13.63 -8.51 -5.67
CA GLU A 324 -14.12 -8.73 -7.04
C GLU A 324 -14.62 -7.45 -7.71
N ALA A 325 -15.09 -6.46 -6.94
CA ALA A 325 -15.53 -5.17 -7.46
C ALA A 325 -14.37 -4.37 -8.10
N TYR A 326 -13.11 -4.75 -7.83
CA TYR A 326 -11.92 -4.15 -8.41
C TYR A 326 -11.22 -5.04 -9.44
N ALA A 327 -11.72 -6.23 -9.74
CA ALA A 327 -11.00 -7.21 -10.57
C ALA A 327 -10.78 -6.73 -12.02
N ASP A 328 -11.75 -6.02 -12.61
CA ASP A 328 -11.64 -5.51 -13.98
C ASP A 328 -10.94 -4.14 -14.00
N PHE A 329 -10.04 -3.93 -14.97
CA PHE A 329 -9.32 -2.67 -15.17
C PHE A 329 -10.24 -1.46 -15.34
N GLU A 330 -11.44 -1.64 -15.88
CA GLU A 330 -12.41 -0.57 -16.14
C GLU A 330 -13.41 -0.38 -14.98
N SER A 331 -13.35 -1.20 -13.92
CA SER A 331 -14.24 -1.03 -12.76
C SER A 331 -13.91 0.26 -12.00
N PRO A 332 -14.90 1.03 -11.53
CA PRO A 332 -14.64 2.26 -10.81
C PRO A 332 -13.88 2.00 -9.51
N ILE A 333 -12.94 2.89 -9.18
CA ILE A 333 -12.30 2.96 -7.86
C ILE A 333 -12.64 4.33 -7.25
N PRO A 334 -13.32 4.38 -6.10
CA PRO A 334 -13.93 3.27 -5.37
C PRO A 334 -15.11 2.66 -6.13
N ALA A 335 -15.52 1.44 -5.77
CA ALA A 335 -16.63 0.77 -6.45
C ALA A 335 -17.99 1.42 -6.14
N ASN A 336 -18.07 2.15 -5.03
CA ASN A 336 -19.18 3.01 -4.65
C ASN A 336 -18.71 4.06 -3.63
N HIS A 337 -19.56 5.04 -3.33
CA HIS A 337 -19.31 6.09 -2.35
C HIS A 337 -20.15 5.95 -1.05
N ASP A 338 -20.59 4.73 -0.70
CA ASP A 338 -21.32 4.47 0.55
C ASP A 338 -20.37 4.51 1.76
N THR A 339 -20.07 5.73 2.20
CA THR A 339 -19.19 6.01 3.35
C THR A 339 -19.98 6.19 4.66
N GLN A 340 -21.32 6.03 4.63
CA GLN A 340 -22.15 6.28 5.81
C GLN A 340 -21.96 5.19 6.87
N ARG A 341 -21.74 5.60 8.13
CA ARG A 341 -21.57 4.67 9.23
C ARG A 341 -22.89 4.02 9.61
N ARG A 342 -23.02 2.70 9.44
CA ARG A 342 -24.22 1.94 9.86
C ARG A 342 -24.36 1.99 11.39
N LYS A 343 -25.60 2.12 11.90
CA LYS A 343 -25.90 2.25 13.35
C LYS A 343 -25.33 1.11 14.21
N ALA A 344 -25.18 -0.10 13.67
CA ALA A 344 -24.61 -1.26 14.38
C ALA A 344 -23.11 -1.09 14.72
N ASP A 345 -22.33 -0.44 13.85
CA ASP A 345 -20.88 -0.26 14.02
C ASP A 345 -20.54 0.84 15.03
N ALA A 346 -21.48 1.77 15.27
CA ALA A 346 -21.33 2.79 16.29
C ALA A 346 -21.32 2.21 17.72
N ASN A 347 -22.03 1.08 17.94
CA ASN A 347 -22.13 0.44 19.24
C ASN A 347 -20.93 -0.47 19.58
N LYS A 348 -20.23 -1.04 18.59
CA LYS A 348 -19.01 -1.84 18.83
C LYS A 348 -17.83 -0.95 19.30
N ASN A 349 -17.68 0.27 18.76
CA ASN A 349 -16.58 1.17 19.13
C ASN A 349 -16.78 1.91 20.45
N ARG A 350 -17.97 1.86 21.08
CA ARG A 350 -18.18 2.39 22.44
C ARG A 350 -17.73 1.42 23.54
N ARG A 351 -17.30 0.21 23.17
CA ARG A 351 -16.95 -0.87 24.11
C ARG A 351 -15.48 -1.32 24.02
N LYS A 352 -14.62 -0.59 23.31
CA LYS A 352 -13.18 -0.85 23.26
C LYS A 352 -12.40 0.32 23.83
#